data_AF-A0A9X8VH73-F1
#
_entry.id   AF-A0A9X8VH73-F1
#
_cell.length_a   1.000
_cell.length_b   1.000
_cell.length_c   1.000
_cell.angle_alpha   90.00
_cell.angle_beta   90.00
_cell.angle_gamma   90.00
#
_symmetry.space_group_name_H-M   'P 1'
#
loop_
_entity.id
_entity.type
_entity.pdbx_description
1 polymer ?
#
loop_
_entity_poly.entity_id
_entity_poly.type
_entity_poly.pdbx_seq_one_letter_code
_entity_poly.pdbx_strand_id
1 'polypeptide(L)'
;SGQIVSNPTLFAFARGAGLMGEAGPEAIMPLKRGADGSLGVRAIGGGPQPSAAPTVYITIENGGNVSSQADPGWGEFGKRMGNIAAQESQKVINRNLMPGQPIWKAIKGM
;
A
#
# COMPACT_ATOMS: atom_id res chain seq x y z
N SER A 1 -19.13 -5.83 17.23
CA SER A 1 -20.21 -6.79 16.95
C SER A 1 -20.43 -6.81 15.46
N GLY A 2 -20.60 -8.00 14.88
CA GLY A 2 -20.74 -8.24 13.43
C GLY A 2 -21.47 -9.56 13.19
N GLN A 3 -22.51 -9.83 13.98
CA GLN A 3 -23.26 -11.08 13.94
C GLN A 3 -24.31 -11.05 12.83
N ILE A 4 -24.56 -12.16 12.17
CA ILE A 4 -25.63 -12.32 11.17
C ILE A 4 -26.79 -13.05 11.86
N VAL A 5 -28.01 -12.54 11.68
CA VAL A 5 -29.23 -13.16 12.20
C VAL A 5 -29.96 -13.85 11.05
N SER A 6 -30.28 -15.13 11.24
CA SER A 6 -30.94 -15.97 10.23
C SER A 6 -32.32 -16.49 10.66
N ASN A 7 -32.75 -16.18 11.88
CA ASN A 7 -34.00 -16.64 12.48
C ASN A 7 -34.61 -15.55 13.37
N PRO A 8 -35.93 -15.56 13.60
CA PRO A 8 -36.59 -14.59 14.47
C PRO A 8 -35.92 -14.51 15.84
N THR A 9 -35.37 -13.33 16.19
CA THR A 9 -34.55 -13.11 17.39
C THR A 9 -35.15 -11.97 18.22
N LEU A 10 -35.47 -12.24 19.47
CA LEU A 10 -36.07 -11.25 20.39
C LEU A 10 -34.99 -10.38 21.03
N PHE A 11 -35.30 -9.10 21.22
CA PHE A 11 -34.46 -8.18 22.00
C PHE A 11 -35.32 -7.28 22.90
N ALA A 12 -34.79 -6.94 24.07
CA ALA A 12 -35.53 -6.21 25.10
C ALA A 12 -35.39 -4.69 24.90
N PHE A 13 -36.51 -3.97 25.08
CA PHE A 13 -36.54 -2.52 25.25
C PHE A 13 -36.82 -2.15 26.71
N ALA A 14 -36.57 -0.89 27.07
CA ALA A 14 -36.91 -0.35 28.39
C ALA A 14 -38.39 -0.55 28.76
N ARG A 15 -39.27 -0.65 27.75
CA ARG A 15 -40.69 -1.02 27.89
C ARG A 15 -41.16 -1.84 26.67
N GLY A 16 -40.91 -3.15 26.69
CA GLY A 16 -41.42 -4.09 25.68
C GLY A 16 -40.35 -5.00 25.08
N ALA A 17 -40.75 -5.83 24.12
CA ALA A 17 -39.86 -6.69 23.36
C ALA A 17 -40.00 -6.40 21.86
N GLY A 18 -38.87 -6.31 21.16
CA GLY A 18 -38.80 -6.25 19.71
C GLY A 18 -38.44 -7.62 19.12
N LEU A 19 -38.87 -7.88 17.89
CA LEU A 19 -38.53 -9.07 17.12
C LEU A 19 -37.71 -8.64 15.90
N MET A 20 -36.48 -9.17 15.74
CA MET A 20 -35.66 -9.04 14.53
C MET A 20 -35.77 -10.30 13.67
N GLY A 21 -35.49 -10.20 12.37
CA GLY A 21 -35.49 -11.32 11.43
C GLY A 21 -36.62 -11.23 10.39
N GLU A 22 -36.48 -10.31 9.43
CA GLU A 22 -37.22 -10.33 8.16
C GLU A 22 -36.86 -11.60 7.37
N ALA A 23 -37.59 -11.91 6.30
CA ALA A 23 -37.34 -13.10 5.49
C ALA A 23 -36.03 -12.98 4.69
N GLY A 24 -34.88 -13.27 5.32
CA GLY A 24 -33.56 -13.33 4.68
C GLY A 24 -32.40 -13.12 5.68
N PRO A 25 -31.13 -13.35 5.27
CA PRO A 25 -29.98 -13.07 6.13
C PRO A 25 -29.78 -11.57 6.37
N GLU A 26 -29.76 -11.15 7.64
CA GLU A 26 -29.52 -9.76 8.06
C GLU A 26 -28.19 -9.64 8.82
N ALA A 27 -27.43 -8.56 8.60
CA ALA A 27 -26.18 -8.30 9.30
C ALA A 27 -26.34 -7.25 10.42
N ILE A 28 -25.88 -7.57 11.64
CA ILE A 28 -25.78 -6.61 12.75
C ILE A 28 -24.54 -5.75 12.54
N MET A 29 -24.74 -4.54 12.04
CA MET A 29 -23.66 -3.57 11.83
C MET A 29 -23.45 -2.69 13.08
N PRO A 30 -22.20 -2.38 13.45
CA PRO A 30 -21.92 -1.46 14.54
C PRO A 30 -22.34 -0.05 14.15
N LEU A 31 -23.25 0.58 14.90
CA LEU A 31 -23.66 1.97 14.68
C LEU A 31 -22.84 2.94 15.54
N LYS A 32 -22.66 4.17 15.05
CA LYS A 32 -22.08 5.29 15.80
C LYS A 32 -22.95 6.53 15.64
N ARG A 33 -23.15 7.27 16.72
CA ARG A 33 -23.85 8.55 16.71
C ARG A 33 -22.92 9.68 16.22
N GLY A 34 -23.40 10.46 15.26
CA GLY A 34 -22.76 11.69 14.77
C GLY A 34 -22.94 12.85 15.75
N ALA A 35 -22.15 13.92 15.55
CA ALA A 35 -22.24 15.13 16.37
C ALA A 35 -23.59 15.87 16.19
N ASP A 36 -24.23 15.67 15.05
CA ASP A 36 -25.57 16.13 14.69
C ASP A 36 -26.70 15.22 15.21
N GLY A 37 -26.35 14.15 15.95
CA GLY A 37 -27.30 13.20 16.50
C GLY A 37 -27.72 12.08 15.53
N SER A 38 -27.30 12.13 14.26
CA SER A 38 -27.59 11.09 13.27
C SER A 38 -26.93 9.74 13.66
N LEU A 39 -27.50 8.63 13.19
CA LEU A 39 -26.89 7.30 13.35
C LEU A 39 -26.31 6.84 12.02
N GLY A 40 -25.02 6.52 11.99
CA GLY A 40 -24.34 5.96 10.83
C GLY A 40 -23.68 4.61 11.14
N VAL A 41 -23.40 3.83 10.09
CA VAL A 41 -22.64 2.57 10.22
C VAL A 41 -21.16 2.90 10.45
N ARG A 42 -20.58 2.33 11.51
CA ARG A 42 -19.15 2.46 11.82
C ARG A 42 -18.36 1.59 10.85
N ALA A 43 -17.61 2.21 9.96
CA ALA A 43 -16.53 1.54 9.27
C ALA A 43 -15.45 1.11 10.29
N ILE A 44 -15.26 -0.19 10.46
CA ILE A 44 -14.17 -0.77 11.26
C ILE A 44 -13.10 -1.20 10.26
N GLY A 45 -11.93 -0.56 10.29
CA GLY A 45 -10.79 -0.88 9.41
C GLY A 45 -10.45 0.16 8.34
N GLY A 46 -11.30 1.18 8.14
CA GLY A 46 -11.02 2.31 7.25
C GLY A 46 -10.26 3.42 7.97
N GLY A 47 -9.01 3.19 8.35
CA GLY A 47 -8.09 4.31 8.59
C GLY A 47 -7.89 5.09 7.28
N PRO A 48 -7.45 6.36 7.31
CA PRO A 48 -7.06 7.06 6.09
C PRO A 48 -5.94 6.26 5.43
N GLN A 49 -6.30 5.44 4.45
CA GLN A 49 -5.33 4.84 3.56
C GLN A 49 -4.91 5.99 2.65
N PRO A 50 -3.66 6.50 2.75
CA PRO A 50 -3.24 7.55 1.85
C PRO A 50 -3.44 7.02 0.43
N SER A 51 -4.31 7.65 -0.34
CA SER A 51 -4.58 7.30 -1.75
C SER A 51 -3.39 7.67 -2.67
N ALA A 52 -2.20 7.86 -2.09
CA ALA A 52 -0.98 8.14 -2.82
C ALA A 52 -0.37 6.82 -3.30
N ALA A 53 0.08 6.79 -4.56
CA ALA A 53 0.88 5.69 -5.05
C ALA A 53 2.17 5.59 -4.21
N PRO A 54 2.62 4.37 -3.88
CA PRO A 54 3.84 4.17 -3.10
C PRO A 54 5.05 4.72 -3.86
N THR A 55 5.93 5.40 -3.14
CA THR A 55 7.16 6.00 -3.66
C THR A 55 8.39 5.20 -3.24
N VAL A 56 9.34 5.07 -4.17
CA VAL A 56 10.59 4.33 -3.96
C VAL A 56 11.74 5.14 -4.54
N TYR A 57 12.64 5.58 -3.66
CA TYR A 57 13.87 6.29 -4.03
C TYR A 57 15.03 5.30 -4.03
N ILE A 58 15.77 5.25 -5.14
CA ILE A 58 16.93 4.38 -5.32
C ILE A 58 18.15 5.27 -5.57
N THR A 59 19.17 5.13 -4.74
CA THR A 59 20.45 5.83 -4.90
C THR A 59 21.54 4.79 -5.20
N ILE A 60 22.28 5.00 -6.28
CA ILE A 60 23.39 4.15 -6.71
C ILE A 60 24.66 4.99 -6.64
N GLU A 61 25.55 4.64 -5.72
CA GLU A 61 26.79 5.39 -5.47
C GLU A 61 27.95 4.90 -6.35
N ASN A 62 28.96 5.75 -6.50
CA ASN A 62 30.19 5.41 -7.22
C ASN A 62 30.93 4.28 -6.47
N GLY A 63 30.89 3.06 -7.03
CA GLY A 63 31.35 1.84 -6.36
C GLY A 63 30.32 0.71 -6.34
N GLY A 64 29.09 0.97 -6.82
CA GLY A 64 28.04 -0.07 -6.92
C GLY A 64 27.29 -0.31 -5.61
N ASN A 65 27.49 0.55 -4.61
CA ASN A 65 26.70 0.53 -3.39
C ASN A 65 25.28 1.03 -3.70
N VAL A 66 24.27 0.26 -3.28
CA VAL A 66 22.85 0.52 -3.57
C VAL A 66 22.12 0.77 -2.27
N SER A 67 21.53 1.96 -2.14
CA SER A 67 20.62 2.30 -1.04
C SER A 67 19.22 2.58 -1.58
N SER A 68 18.20 2.13 -0.85
CA SER A 68 16.80 2.32 -1.23
C SER A 68 15.98 2.79 -0.05
N GLN A 69 15.24 3.89 -0.22
CA GLN A 69 14.24 4.37 0.73
C GLN A 69 12.86 4.18 0.10
N ALA A 70 12.02 3.35 0.73
CA ALA A 70 10.75 2.92 0.17
C ALA A 70 9.65 3.00 1.22
N ASP A 71 8.43 3.24 0.76
CA ASP A 71 7.24 3.15 1.60
C ASP A 71 7.07 1.75 2.23
N PRO A 72 6.35 1.62 3.37
CA PRO A 72 6.14 0.34 4.04
C PRO A 72 5.64 -0.74 3.08
N GLY A 73 6.29 -1.90 3.08
CA GLY A 73 5.98 -3.01 2.18
C GLY A 73 6.72 -3.02 0.84
N TRP A 74 7.41 -1.93 0.46
CA TRP A 74 8.10 -1.81 -0.83
C TRP A 74 9.64 -1.91 -0.76
N GLY A 75 10.18 -2.14 0.44
CA GLY A 75 11.64 -2.21 0.64
C GLY A 75 12.33 -3.30 -0.20
N GLU A 76 11.73 -4.48 -0.33
CA GLU A 76 12.30 -5.57 -1.13
C GLU A 76 12.29 -5.25 -2.63
N PHE A 77 11.23 -4.62 -3.12
CA PHE A 77 11.16 -4.13 -4.49
C PHE A 77 12.26 -3.10 -4.76
N GLY A 78 12.45 -2.12 -3.86
CA GLY A 78 13.50 -1.11 -3.98
C GLY A 78 14.90 -1.73 -4.06
N LYS A 79 15.20 -2.73 -3.21
CA LYS A 79 16.48 -3.47 -3.23
C LYS A 79 16.70 -4.21 -4.54
N ARG A 80 15.68 -4.92 -5.04
CA ARG A 80 15.78 -5.69 -6.30
C ARG A 80 16.00 -4.77 -7.50
N MET A 81 15.20 -3.72 -7.62
CA MET A 81 15.33 -2.75 -8.70
C MET A 81 16.68 -2.03 -8.64
N GLY A 82 17.15 -1.67 -7.45
CA GLY A 82 18.47 -1.07 -7.26
C GLY A 82 19.61 -1.97 -7.71
N ASN A 83 19.56 -3.27 -7.37
CA ASN A 83 20.56 -4.24 -7.82
C ASN A 83 20.56 -4.41 -9.35
N ILE A 84 19.39 -4.47 -9.98
CA ILE A 84 19.27 -4.58 -11.44
C ILE A 84 19.83 -3.30 -12.11
N ALA A 85 19.43 -2.14 -11.62
CA ALA A 85 19.90 -0.86 -12.15
C ALA A 85 21.42 -0.69 -12.01
N ALA A 86 22.01 -1.14 -10.88
CA ALA A 86 23.45 -1.12 -10.67
C ALA A 86 24.21 -2.08 -11.61
N GLN A 87 23.64 -3.25 -11.92
CA GLN A 87 24.23 -4.18 -12.87
C GLN A 87 24.22 -3.62 -14.30
N GLU A 88 23.09 -3.05 -14.73
CA GLU A 88 22.96 -2.49 -16.07
C GLU A 88 23.82 -1.22 -16.26
N SER A 89 23.95 -0.38 -15.23
CA SER A 89 24.81 0.80 -15.30
C SER A 89 26.27 0.40 -15.52
N GLN A 90 26.78 -0.61 -14.81
CA GLN A 90 28.13 -1.14 -15.02
C GLN A 90 28.33 -1.72 -16.41
N LYS A 91 27.36 -2.48 -16.93
CA LYS A 91 27.41 -3.01 -18.30
C LYS A 91 27.51 -1.89 -19.34
N VAL A 92 26.69 -0.85 -19.19
CA VAL A 92 26.68 0.30 -20.12
C VAL A 92 27.98 1.10 -20.02
N ILE A 93 28.51 1.30 -18.82
CA ILE A 93 29.81 1.97 -18.63
C ILE A 93 30.93 1.18 -19.30
N ASN A 94 31.04 -0.12 -19.02
CA ASN A 94 32.07 -0.97 -19.61
C ASN A 94 31.97 -1.02 -21.13
N ARG A 95 30.75 -1.07 -21.67
CA ARG A 95 30.51 -0.97 -23.11
C ARG A 95 31.00 0.37 -23.66
N ASN A 96 30.67 1.49 -23.04
CA ASN A 96 31.07 2.82 -23.51
C ASN A 96 32.55 3.17 -23.29
N LEU A 97 33.25 2.41 -22.45
CA LEU A 97 34.70 2.49 -22.27
C LEU A 97 35.48 1.73 -23.36
N MET A 98 34.81 0.95 -24.22
CA MET A 98 35.46 0.28 -25.35
C MET A 98 36.06 1.28 -26.35
N PRO A 99 37.18 0.92 -27.02
CA PRO A 99 37.78 1.77 -28.04
C PRO A 99 36.78 2.22 -29.11
N GLY A 100 36.68 3.53 -29.32
CA GLY A 100 35.79 4.15 -30.30
C GLY A 100 34.40 4.58 -29.79
N GLN A 101 34.04 4.25 -28.56
CA GLN A 101 32.76 4.67 -27.96
C GLN A 101 32.82 6.09 -27.36
N PRO A 102 31.67 6.77 -27.12
CA PRO A 102 31.64 8.18 -26.74
C PRO A 102 32.45 8.53 -25.48
N ILE A 103 32.37 7.69 -24.44
CA ILE A 103 33.12 7.92 -23.20
C ILE A 103 34.62 7.68 -23.43
N TRP A 104 35.00 6.64 -24.19
CA TRP A 104 36.39 6.41 -24.55
C TRP A 104 37.02 7.58 -25.32
N LYS A 105 36.28 8.17 -26.27
CA LYS A 105 36.72 9.36 -27.02
C LYS A 105 36.92 10.57 -26.10
N ALA A 106 35.96 10.80 -25.21
CA ALA A 106 36.03 11.89 -24.23
C ALA A 106 37.24 11.75 -23.28
N ILE A 107 37.61 10.52 -22.90
CA ILE A 107 38.76 10.26 -22.03
C ILE A 107 40.09 10.38 -22.79
N LYS A 108 40.15 9.94 -24.06
CA LYS A 108 41.37 9.91 -24.88
C LYS A 108 41.67 11.22 -25.63
N GLY A 109 40.75 12.18 -25.62
CA GLY A 109 40.96 13.50 -26.22
C GLY A 109 41.07 13.48 -27.75
N MET A 110 40.31 12.60 -28.41
CA MET A 110 40.19 12.56 -29.89
C MET A 110 38.79 12.94 -30.35
#